data_AF-A0A972VCF0-F1
#
_entry.id   AF-A0A972VCF0-F1
#
_cell.length_a   1.000
_cell.length_b   1.000
_cell.length_c   1.000
_cell.angle_alpha   90.00
_cell.angle_beta   90.00
_cell.angle_gamma   90.00
#
_symmetry.space_group_name_H-M   'P 1'
#
loop_
_entity.id
_entity.type
_entity.pdbx_description
1 polymer ?
#
loop_
_entity_poly.entity_id
_entity_poly.type
_entity_poly.pdbx_seq_one_letter_code
_entity_poly.pdbx_strand_id
1 'polypeptide(L)'
;MYQKLASLDIPVMIFAPYGTSRHELTDKFFQQSLHEAGPEKGSSRGRINPNWIALLEAIYQLEHQLHANPVGRTIFQKICYTLTEAGVDTGFRFKQGSYGPFSAEVKQALATLANANLIHEQQLGRMTAIRTGPEFLTVRAKYGEALKANNDAVQKTVDLFSRIKNTDQAEEVTTVFFMVRRLQRQGDGSTLTEQDVYDAVLEWKKHWDTPEKHSAIAAAVRNLMMLGWMKVQFSESLPVEQMAF
;
A
#
# COMPACT_ATOMS: atom_id res chain seq x y z
N MET A 1 -24.27 -5.64 -20.50
CA MET A 1 -23.13 -5.98 -21.39
C MET A 1 -23.65 -6.59 -22.69
N TYR A 2 -24.34 -7.74 -22.63
CA TYR A 2 -24.95 -8.43 -23.79
C TYR A 2 -25.72 -7.49 -24.74
N GLN A 3 -26.68 -6.71 -24.25
CA GLN A 3 -27.47 -5.78 -25.10
C GLN A 3 -26.63 -4.76 -25.89
N LYS A 4 -25.49 -4.32 -25.34
CA LYS A 4 -24.58 -3.38 -26.02
C LYS A 4 -23.66 -4.06 -27.03
N LEU A 5 -23.37 -5.35 -26.83
CA LEU A 5 -22.55 -6.14 -27.73
C LEU A 5 -23.37 -6.72 -28.87
N ALA A 6 -24.65 -7.05 -28.62
CA ALA A 6 -25.58 -7.55 -29.61
C ALA A 6 -25.87 -6.55 -30.74
N SER A 7 -25.65 -5.24 -30.52
CA SER A 7 -25.81 -4.21 -31.54
C SER A 7 -24.58 -4.02 -32.43
N LEU A 8 -23.48 -4.76 -32.19
CA LEU A 8 -22.26 -4.64 -32.99
C LEU A 8 -22.33 -5.61 -34.17
N ASP A 9 -21.92 -5.13 -35.35
CA ASP A 9 -21.86 -5.93 -36.58
C ASP A 9 -20.56 -6.76 -36.66
N ILE A 10 -20.17 -7.36 -35.54
CA ILE A 10 -19.03 -8.26 -35.43
C ILE A 10 -19.43 -9.52 -34.64
N PRO A 11 -18.90 -10.71 -34.99
CA PRO A 11 -19.18 -11.92 -34.24
C PRO A 11 -18.55 -11.84 -32.85
N VAL A 12 -19.38 -11.79 -31.81
CA VAL A 12 -18.95 -11.77 -30.40
C VAL A 12 -19.27 -13.11 -29.75
N MET A 13 -18.24 -13.78 -29.21
CA MET A 13 -18.42 -14.97 -28.38
C MET A 13 -18.32 -14.59 -26.90
N ILE A 14 -19.34 -14.95 -26.11
CA ILE A 14 -19.38 -14.71 -24.66
C ILE A 14 -19.23 -16.05 -23.96
N PHE A 15 -18.22 -16.17 -23.11
CA PHE A 15 -17.97 -17.37 -22.32
C PHE A 15 -18.43 -17.14 -20.88
N ALA A 16 -19.10 -18.14 -20.32
CA ALA A 16 -19.48 -18.14 -18.91
C ALA A 16 -18.45 -18.94 -18.07
N PRO A 17 -18.28 -18.60 -16.79
CA PRO A 17 -17.49 -19.38 -15.86
C PRO A 17 -17.97 -20.84 -15.73
N TYR A 18 -17.06 -21.72 -15.31
CA TYR A 18 -17.41 -23.11 -15.04
C TYR A 18 -18.41 -23.19 -13.87
N GLY A 19 -19.50 -23.95 -14.07
CA GLY A 19 -20.57 -24.11 -13.07
C GLY A 19 -21.76 -23.16 -13.21
N THR A 20 -21.76 -22.24 -14.19
CA THR A 20 -22.95 -21.44 -14.52
C THR A 20 -24.11 -22.34 -14.91
N SER A 21 -25.30 -22.07 -14.37
CA SER A 21 -26.45 -22.93 -14.60
C SER A 21 -26.90 -22.86 -16.06
N ARG A 22 -27.44 -23.96 -16.60
CA ARG A 22 -27.90 -24.00 -18.00
C ARG A 22 -28.96 -22.95 -18.32
N HIS A 23 -29.74 -22.52 -17.33
CA HIS A 23 -30.74 -21.47 -17.50
C HIS A 23 -30.10 -20.08 -17.74
N GLU A 24 -29.00 -19.79 -17.06
CA GLU A 24 -28.25 -18.52 -17.16
C GLU A 24 -27.42 -18.42 -18.45
N LEU A 25 -27.30 -19.50 -19.22
CA LEU A 25 -26.59 -19.56 -20.50
C LEU A 25 -27.50 -19.29 -21.71
N THR A 26 -28.75 -18.89 -21.49
CA THR A 26 -29.73 -18.70 -22.56
C THR A 26 -29.84 -17.25 -23.02
N ASP A 27 -30.12 -17.02 -24.30
CA ASP A 27 -30.41 -15.68 -24.82
C ASP A 27 -31.56 -15.02 -24.08
N LYS A 28 -32.56 -15.80 -23.67
CA LYS A 28 -33.70 -15.32 -22.89
C LYS A 28 -33.27 -14.72 -21.54
N PHE A 29 -32.31 -15.34 -20.86
CA PHE A 29 -31.74 -14.82 -19.62
C PHE A 29 -30.97 -13.52 -19.87
N PHE A 30 -30.20 -13.43 -20.96
CA PHE A 30 -29.46 -12.21 -21.30
C PHE A 30 -30.33 -11.06 -21.85
N GLN A 31 -31.48 -11.38 -22.41
CA GLN A 31 -32.46 -10.42 -22.95
C GLN A 31 -33.45 -9.92 -21.91
N GLN A 32 -33.56 -10.58 -20.74
CA GLN A 32 -34.36 -10.06 -19.64
C GLN A 32 -33.84 -8.67 -19.25
N SER A 33 -34.67 -7.67 -19.52
CA SER A 33 -34.46 -6.30 -19.06
C SER A 33 -34.21 -6.33 -17.56
N LEU A 34 -33.17 -5.64 -17.09
CA LEU A 34 -32.83 -5.44 -15.67
C LEU A 34 -33.94 -4.71 -14.86
N HIS A 35 -35.18 -4.69 -15.32
CA HIS A 35 -36.33 -4.09 -14.66
C HIS A 35 -37.01 -5.01 -13.64
N GLU A 36 -36.80 -6.33 -13.71
CA GLU A 36 -37.46 -7.28 -12.79
C GLU A 36 -36.50 -8.04 -11.86
N ALA A 37 -35.19 -7.95 -12.10
CA ALA A 37 -34.20 -8.29 -11.08
C ALA A 37 -34.08 -7.06 -10.15
N GLY A 38 -34.78 -7.09 -9.01
CA GLY A 38 -34.51 -6.19 -7.90
C GLY A 38 -32.99 -6.11 -7.69
N PRO A 39 -32.43 -4.94 -7.34
CA PRO A 39 -31.04 -4.62 -7.56
C PRO A 39 -30.16 -5.73 -6.98
N GLU A 40 -29.70 -6.63 -7.85
CA GLU A 40 -28.49 -7.36 -7.56
C GLU A 40 -27.48 -6.24 -7.45
N LYS A 41 -27.11 -5.95 -6.20
CA LYS A 41 -26.02 -5.07 -5.85
C LYS A 41 -24.78 -5.71 -6.48
N GLY A 42 -24.56 -5.49 -7.78
CA GLY A 42 -23.24 -5.38 -8.34
C GLY A 42 -22.55 -4.41 -7.41
N SER A 43 -21.72 -4.97 -6.52
CA SER A 43 -21.16 -4.33 -5.32
C SER A 43 -21.09 -2.84 -5.57
N SER A 44 -21.95 -2.06 -4.90
CA SER A 44 -21.99 -0.61 -5.02
C SER A 44 -20.57 -0.13 -5.23
N ARG A 45 -20.23 0.44 -6.40
CA ARG A 45 -18.86 0.88 -6.73
C ARG A 45 -18.29 1.45 -5.45
N GLY A 46 -17.37 0.71 -4.81
CA GLY A 46 -16.86 1.09 -3.50
C GLY A 46 -16.41 2.52 -3.66
N ARG A 47 -17.00 3.46 -2.90
CA ARG A 47 -16.75 4.88 -3.14
C ARG A 47 -15.25 5.08 -2.94
N ILE A 48 -14.52 5.25 -4.04
CA ILE A 48 -13.08 5.38 -4.01
C ILE A 48 -12.78 6.64 -3.20
N ASN A 49 -12.04 6.48 -2.11
CA ASN A 49 -11.58 7.63 -1.33
C ASN A 49 -10.71 8.50 -2.27
N PRO A 50 -11.06 9.78 -2.48
CA PRO A 50 -10.27 10.67 -3.33
C PRO A 50 -8.79 10.70 -2.96
N ASN A 51 -8.45 10.58 -1.67
CA ASN A 51 -7.07 10.60 -1.18
C ASN A 51 -6.28 9.33 -1.53
N TRP A 52 -6.93 8.24 -1.95
CA TRP A 52 -6.22 7.07 -2.47
C TRP A 52 -5.47 7.36 -3.76
N ILE A 53 -5.75 8.49 -4.43
CA ILE A 53 -4.92 8.93 -5.55
C ILE A 53 -3.46 9.15 -5.14
N ALA A 54 -3.19 9.54 -3.89
CA ALA A 54 -1.83 9.68 -3.36
C ALA A 54 -1.10 8.33 -3.27
N LEU A 55 -1.83 7.25 -2.93
CA LEU A 55 -1.28 5.89 -2.93
C LEU A 55 -0.86 5.48 -4.35
N LEU A 56 -1.72 5.76 -5.32
CA LEU A 56 -1.48 5.44 -6.73
C LEU A 56 -0.34 6.27 -7.31
N GLU A 57 -0.25 7.56 -6.96
CA GLU A 57 0.85 8.43 -7.38
C GLU A 57 2.19 7.96 -6.81
N ALA A 58 2.23 7.52 -5.54
CA ALA A 58 3.45 6.97 -4.97
C ALA A 58 3.90 5.69 -5.70
N ILE A 59 2.96 4.79 -6.01
CA ILE A 59 3.23 3.61 -6.84
C ILE A 59 3.76 4.06 -8.21
N TYR A 60 3.05 4.94 -8.91
CA TYR A 60 3.42 5.43 -10.23
C TYR A 60 4.85 5.99 -10.26
N GLN A 61 5.22 6.84 -9.30
CA GLN A 61 6.55 7.42 -9.26
C GLN A 61 7.64 6.36 -8.98
N LEU A 62 7.39 5.41 -8.08
CA LEU A 62 8.31 4.30 -7.81
C LEU A 62 8.48 3.40 -9.05
N GLU A 63 7.42 3.14 -9.81
CA GLU A 63 7.49 2.34 -11.03
C GLU A 63 8.41 2.93 -12.10
N HIS A 64 8.53 4.26 -12.13
CA HIS A 64 9.33 5.00 -13.11
C HIS A 64 10.76 5.26 -12.65
N GLN A 65 11.15 4.77 -11.47
CA GLN A 65 12.52 4.85 -10.98
C GLN A 65 13.28 3.55 -11.29
N LEU A 66 14.40 3.68 -12.02
CA LEU A 66 15.18 2.54 -12.52
C LEU A 66 15.63 1.56 -11.43
N HIS A 67 15.93 2.07 -10.23
CA HIS A 67 16.50 1.30 -9.12
C HIS A 67 15.52 1.06 -7.97
N ALA A 68 14.26 1.49 -8.10
CA ALA A 68 13.26 1.22 -7.09
C ALA A 68 12.81 -0.24 -7.13
N ASN A 69 12.57 -0.83 -5.96
CA ASN A 69 12.08 -2.19 -5.90
C ASN A 69 10.63 -2.29 -6.39
N PRO A 70 10.26 -3.36 -7.11
CA PRO A 70 8.87 -3.59 -7.49
C PRO A 70 7.97 -3.62 -6.25
N VAL A 71 6.82 -2.95 -6.33
CA VAL A 71 5.88 -2.86 -5.21
C VAL A 71 5.03 -4.13 -5.16
N GLY A 72 5.33 -5.06 -4.26
CA GLY A 72 4.44 -6.18 -3.95
C GLY A 72 3.33 -5.80 -2.96
N ARG A 73 2.41 -6.73 -2.65
CA ARG A 73 1.32 -6.49 -1.67
C ARG A 73 1.83 -6.08 -0.28
N THR A 74 2.93 -6.69 0.17
CA THR A 74 3.54 -6.35 1.46
C THR A 74 4.09 -4.92 1.46
N ILE A 75 4.86 -4.54 0.43
CA ILE A 75 5.38 -3.18 0.28
C ILE A 75 4.23 -2.17 0.14
N PHE A 76 3.17 -2.51 -0.61
CA PHE A 76 1.98 -1.67 -0.73
C PHE A 76 1.32 -1.39 0.62
N GLN A 77 1.16 -2.41 1.48
CA GLN A 77 0.68 -2.22 2.85
C GLN A 77 1.53 -1.20 3.62
N LYS A 78 2.85 -1.23 3.42
CA LYS A 78 3.82 -0.33 4.06
C LYS A 78 3.71 1.09 3.51
N ILE A 79 3.56 1.25 2.20
CA ILE A 79 3.30 2.56 1.56
C ILE A 79 2.00 3.16 2.10
N CYS A 80 0.92 2.37 2.20
CA CYS A 80 -0.34 2.83 2.77
C CYS A 80 -0.18 3.31 4.21
N TYR A 81 0.61 2.59 5.02
CA TYR A 81 0.91 3.00 6.39
C TYR A 81 1.65 4.34 6.42
N THR A 82 2.74 4.45 5.68
CA THR A 82 3.58 5.64 5.65
C THR A 82 2.82 6.88 5.19
N LEU A 83 1.99 6.78 4.14
CA LEU A 83 1.17 7.91 3.69
C LEU A 83 0.13 8.32 4.72
N THR A 84 -0.47 7.36 5.43
CA THR A 84 -1.43 7.64 6.50
C THR A 84 -0.76 8.41 7.64
N GLU A 85 0.43 8.00 8.05
CA GLU A 85 1.21 8.69 9.08
C GLU A 85 1.83 10.02 8.60
N ALA A 86 1.97 10.21 7.30
CA ALA A 86 2.35 11.49 6.69
C ALA A 86 1.17 12.48 6.64
N GLY A 87 -0.01 12.10 7.12
CA GLY A 87 -1.19 12.97 7.22
C GLY A 87 -2.21 12.81 6.10
N VAL A 88 -2.01 11.87 5.17
CA VAL A 88 -3.01 11.57 4.14
C VAL A 88 -4.20 10.86 4.77
N ASP A 89 -5.41 11.42 4.61
CA ASP A 89 -6.64 10.79 5.10
C ASP A 89 -7.06 9.61 4.19
N THR A 90 -6.35 8.50 4.35
CA THR A 90 -6.60 7.24 3.64
C THR A 90 -7.82 6.50 4.17
N GLY A 91 -8.25 6.80 5.40
CA GLY A 91 -9.27 6.04 6.15
C GLY A 91 -8.79 4.69 6.69
N PHE A 92 -7.50 4.36 6.58
CA PHE A 92 -6.96 3.09 7.06
C PHE A 92 -6.61 3.16 8.55
N ARG A 93 -6.97 2.10 9.28
CA ARG A 93 -6.58 1.94 10.69
C ARG A 93 -5.52 0.86 10.82
N PHE A 94 -4.32 1.31 11.14
CA PHE A 94 -3.19 0.42 11.33
C PHE A 94 -3.06 -0.03 12.77
N LYS A 95 -2.76 -1.31 12.94
CA LYS A 95 -2.41 -1.92 14.21
C LYS A 95 -1.09 -2.66 14.11
N GLN A 96 -0.52 -2.96 15.28
CA GLN A 96 0.63 -3.83 15.42
C GLN A 96 0.30 -5.23 14.85
N GLY A 97 1.09 -5.70 13.89
CA GLY A 97 0.96 -7.03 13.28
C GLY A 97 2.26 -7.83 13.33
N SER A 98 2.23 -9.09 12.91
CA SER A 98 3.40 -9.97 12.95
C SER A 98 4.52 -9.52 12.01
N TYR A 99 4.19 -8.86 10.90
CA TYR A 99 5.13 -8.37 9.89
C TYR A 99 5.19 -6.84 9.86
N GLY A 100 5.06 -6.19 11.02
CA GLY A 100 5.00 -4.72 11.14
C GLY A 100 3.56 -4.17 11.11
N PRO A 101 3.35 -2.88 10.80
CA PRO A 101 2.01 -2.28 10.76
C PRO A 101 1.10 -2.95 9.72
N PHE A 102 -0.14 -3.24 10.13
CA PHE A 102 -1.14 -3.93 9.31
C PHE A 102 -2.53 -3.32 9.46
N SER A 103 -3.28 -3.31 8.35
CA SER A 103 -4.67 -2.87 8.24
C SER A 103 -5.39 -3.80 7.25
N ALA A 104 -6.51 -4.39 7.66
CA ALA A 104 -7.29 -5.27 6.79
C ALA A 104 -8.00 -4.48 5.68
N GLU A 105 -8.24 -3.20 5.91
CA GLU A 105 -8.85 -2.26 4.96
C GLU A 105 -8.00 -2.07 3.70
N VAL A 106 -6.67 -2.21 3.79
CA VAL A 106 -5.79 -2.12 2.62
C VAL A 106 -6.09 -3.21 1.58
N LYS A 107 -6.43 -4.43 2.01
CA LYS A 107 -6.83 -5.50 1.09
C LYS A 107 -8.12 -5.16 0.34
N GLN A 108 -9.07 -4.52 1.04
CA GLN A 108 -10.33 -4.07 0.44
C GLN A 108 -10.10 -2.91 -0.54
N ALA A 109 -9.21 -1.98 -0.18
CA ALA A 109 -8.80 -0.89 -1.05
C ALA A 109 -8.14 -1.41 -2.33
N LEU A 110 -7.21 -2.37 -2.21
CA LEU A 110 -6.56 -3.01 -3.36
C LEU A 110 -7.59 -3.64 -4.31
N ALA A 111 -8.57 -4.40 -3.79
CA ALA A 111 -9.65 -4.96 -4.60
C ALA A 111 -10.50 -3.86 -5.28
N THR A 112 -10.80 -2.78 -4.56
CA THR A 112 -11.57 -1.65 -5.10
C THR A 112 -10.82 -0.92 -6.22
N LEU A 113 -9.52 -0.69 -6.04
CA LEU A 113 -8.66 -0.03 -7.04
C LEU A 113 -8.48 -0.92 -8.28
N ALA A 114 -8.31 -2.23 -8.10
CA ALA A 114 -8.20 -3.19 -9.20
C ALA A 114 -9.51 -3.26 -10.01
N ASN A 115 -10.66 -3.33 -9.35
CA ASN A 115 -11.97 -3.33 -10.00
C ASN A 115 -12.26 -2.03 -10.78
N ALA A 116 -11.60 -0.93 -10.41
CA ALA A 116 -11.67 0.35 -11.10
C ALA A 116 -10.61 0.50 -12.21
N ASN A 117 -9.84 -0.55 -12.52
CA ASN A 117 -8.71 -0.54 -13.47
C ASN A 117 -7.63 0.51 -13.15
N LEU A 118 -7.51 0.91 -11.88
CA LEU A 118 -6.51 1.88 -11.42
C LEU A 118 -5.19 1.23 -11.05
N ILE A 119 -5.22 -0.06 -10.73
CA ILE A 119 -4.04 -0.91 -10.54
C ILE A 119 -4.27 -2.27 -11.18
N HIS A 120 -3.19 -2.98 -11.46
CA HIS A 120 -3.22 -4.39 -11.83
C HIS A 120 -2.04 -5.13 -11.19
N GLU A 121 -2.13 -6.44 -11.13
CA GLU A 121 -1.02 -7.29 -10.68
C GLU A 121 -0.27 -7.86 -11.90
N GLN A 122 1.05 -7.72 -11.89
CA GLN A 122 1.94 -8.21 -12.93
C GLN A 122 2.91 -9.25 -12.34
N GLN A 123 3.00 -10.42 -12.97
CA GLN A 123 3.96 -11.43 -12.56
C GLN A 123 5.36 -11.08 -13.08
N LEU A 124 6.32 -11.00 -12.16
CA LEU A 124 7.75 -10.78 -12.40
C LEU A 124 8.53 -12.00 -11.89
N GLY A 125 8.59 -13.05 -12.71
CA GLY A 125 9.20 -14.32 -12.32
C GLY A 125 8.43 -15.00 -11.19
N ARG A 126 9.05 -15.09 -9.99
CA ARG A 126 8.40 -15.66 -8.79
C ARG A 126 7.62 -14.62 -7.98
N MET A 127 7.75 -13.34 -8.29
CA MET A 127 7.12 -12.23 -7.57
C MET A 127 5.88 -11.72 -8.32
N THR A 128 4.89 -11.24 -7.57
CA THR A 128 3.78 -10.45 -8.11
C THR A 128 3.95 -8.99 -7.70
N ALA A 129 4.02 -8.09 -8.69
CA ALA A 129 4.11 -6.64 -8.48
C ALA A 129 2.75 -5.98 -8.75
N ILE A 130 2.40 -4.99 -7.95
CA ILE A 130 1.29 -4.09 -8.18
C ILE A 130 1.79 -2.99 -9.10
N ARG A 131 1.06 -2.78 -10.19
CA ARG A 131 1.34 -1.75 -11.18
C ARG A 131 0.16 -0.79 -11.32
N THR A 132 0.41 0.46 -11.70
CA THR A 132 -0.64 1.39 -12.10
C THR A 132 -1.39 0.87 -13.33
N GLY A 133 -2.71 1.00 -13.32
CA GLY A 133 -3.61 0.54 -14.36
C GLY A 133 -3.86 1.59 -15.44
N PRO A 134 -4.49 1.21 -16.57
CA PRO A 134 -4.70 2.10 -17.71
C PRO A 134 -5.56 3.33 -17.39
N GLU A 135 -6.46 3.24 -16.40
CA GLU A 135 -7.32 4.38 -16.01
C GLU A 135 -6.61 5.38 -15.10
N PHE A 136 -5.43 5.06 -14.59
CA PHE A 136 -4.74 5.88 -13.60
C PHE A 136 -4.44 7.29 -14.12
N LEU A 137 -3.88 7.46 -15.32
CA LEU A 137 -3.50 8.78 -15.83
C LEU A 137 -4.72 9.71 -16.03
N THR A 138 -5.85 9.15 -16.46
CA THR A 138 -7.13 9.88 -16.59
C THR A 138 -7.63 10.34 -15.22
N VAL A 139 -7.60 9.44 -14.23
CA VAL A 139 -8.03 9.76 -12.86
C VAL A 139 -7.05 10.73 -12.17
N ARG A 140 -5.74 10.59 -12.42
CA ARG A 140 -4.71 11.50 -11.91
C ARG A 140 -5.00 12.95 -12.30
N ALA A 141 -5.39 13.20 -13.55
CA ALA A 141 -5.77 14.54 -14.00
C ALA A 141 -7.04 15.06 -13.28
N LYS A 142 -8.04 14.21 -13.09
CA LYS A 142 -9.30 14.56 -12.42
C LYS A 142 -9.12 14.93 -10.93
N TYR A 143 -8.19 14.27 -10.23
CA TYR A 143 -7.94 14.48 -8.81
C TYR A 143 -6.71 15.35 -8.53
N GLY A 144 -6.34 16.22 -9.48
CA GLY A 144 -5.16 17.08 -9.38
C GLY A 144 -5.08 17.92 -8.10
N GLU A 145 -6.20 18.46 -7.61
CA GLU A 145 -6.23 19.23 -6.35
C GLU A 145 -5.94 18.36 -5.12
N ALA A 146 -6.50 17.15 -5.05
CA ALA A 146 -6.21 16.21 -3.97
C ALA A 146 -4.75 15.74 -4.02
N LEU A 147 -4.16 15.59 -5.21
CA LEU A 147 -2.74 15.29 -5.37
C LEU A 147 -1.86 16.44 -4.92
N LYS A 148 -2.17 17.68 -5.31
CA LYS A 148 -1.43 18.87 -4.85
C LYS A 148 -1.43 18.96 -3.33
N ALA A 149 -2.59 18.78 -2.69
CA ALA A 149 -2.72 18.82 -1.24
C ALA A 149 -1.88 17.75 -0.51
N ASN A 150 -1.65 16.60 -1.15
CA ASN A 150 -0.90 15.48 -0.57
C ASN A 150 0.52 15.32 -1.16
N ASN A 151 0.98 16.27 -2.00
CA ASN A 151 2.20 16.09 -2.78
C ASN A 151 3.43 15.87 -1.88
N ASP A 152 3.56 16.65 -0.80
CA ASP A 152 4.70 16.52 0.12
C ASP A 152 4.74 15.14 0.80
N ALA A 153 3.57 14.60 1.17
CA ALA A 153 3.47 13.26 1.74
C ALA A 153 3.84 12.18 0.72
N VAL A 154 3.41 12.34 -0.54
CA VAL A 154 3.78 11.46 -1.65
C VAL A 154 5.28 11.50 -1.89
N GLN A 155 5.87 12.68 -2.05
CA GLN A 155 7.30 12.84 -2.33
C GLN A 155 8.17 12.25 -1.23
N LYS A 156 7.86 12.52 0.04
CA LYS A 156 8.58 11.91 1.16
C LYS A 156 8.46 10.38 1.12
N THR A 157 7.25 9.86 0.91
CA THR A 157 7.04 8.40 0.85
C THR A 157 7.83 7.79 -0.30
N VAL A 158 7.81 8.38 -1.49
CA VAL A 158 8.59 7.91 -2.65
C VAL A 158 10.09 7.94 -2.34
N ASP A 159 10.60 9.02 -1.75
CA ASP A 159 12.02 9.09 -1.35
C ASP A 159 12.40 7.97 -0.36
N LEU A 160 11.57 7.71 0.66
CA LEU A 160 11.82 6.61 1.59
C LEU A 160 11.83 5.24 0.90
N PHE A 161 10.82 4.94 0.07
CA PHE A 161 10.69 3.63 -0.56
C PHE A 161 11.61 3.42 -1.76
N SER A 162 12.13 4.49 -2.38
CA SER A 162 13.18 4.39 -3.40
C SER A 162 14.51 3.87 -2.84
N ARG A 163 14.74 4.03 -1.54
CA ARG A 163 15.97 3.60 -0.83
C ARG A 163 15.85 2.21 -0.22
N ILE A 164 14.62 1.68 -0.13
CA ILE A 164 14.35 0.36 0.42
C ILE A 164 14.75 -0.69 -0.61
N LYS A 165 15.63 -1.62 -0.22
CA LYS A 165 16.28 -2.63 -1.07
C LYS A 165 15.49 -3.94 -1.19
N ASN A 166 14.62 -4.25 -0.23
CA ASN A 166 13.83 -5.48 -0.23
C ASN A 166 12.66 -5.39 0.76
N THR A 167 11.86 -6.45 0.82
CA THR A 167 10.68 -6.50 1.71
C THR A 167 11.06 -6.51 3.20
N ASP A 168 12.18 -7.15 3.56
CA ASP A 168 12.63 -7.23 4.96
C ASP A 168 13.01 -5.83 5.49
N GLN A 169 13.74 -5.05 4.70
CA GLN A 169 14.08 -3.67 5.04
C GLN A 169 12.82 -2.79 5.11
N ALA A 170 11.84 -3.01 4.22
CA ALA A 170 10.56 -2.31 4.30
C ALA A 170 9.84 -2.61 5.63
N GLU A 171 9.90 -3.86 6.08
CA GLU A 171 9.35 -4.27 7.35
C GLU A 171 10.08 -3.64 8.53
N GLU A 172 11.42 -3.65 8.55
CA GLU A 172 12.24 -3.02 9.58
C GLU A 172 11.92 -1.53 9.73
N VAL A 173 12.02 -0.78 8.63
CA VAL A 173 11.77 0.66 8.60
C VAL A 173 10.36 0.99 9.08
N THR A 174 9.34 0.29 8.57
CA THR A 174 7.96 0.60 8.98
C THR A 174 7.60 0.11 10.38
N THR A 175 8.28 -0.92 10.89
CA THR A 175 8.14 -1.37 12.29
C THR A 175 8.70 -0.33 13.24
N VAL A 176 9.91 0.17 12.97
CA VAL A 176 10.52 1.28 13.73
C VAL A 176 9.65 2.52 13.67
N PHE A 177 9.22 2.93 12.47
CA PHE A 177 8.38 4.12 12.30
C PHE A 177 7.07 3.99 13.08
N PHE A 178 6.44 2.82 13.06
CA PHE A 178 5.24 2.53 13.84
C PHE A 178 5.48 2.63 15.34
N MET A 179 6.59 2.08 15.82
CA MET A 179 6.87 2.11 17.25
C MET A 179 7.12 3.54 17.73
N VAL A 180 7.86 4.34 16.97
CA VAL A 180 8.10 5.76 17.29
C VAL A 180 6.78 6.53 17.37
N ARG A 181 5.90 6.38 16.37
CA ARG A 181 4.60 7.05 16.36
C ARG A 181 3.71 6.61 17.52
N ARG A 182 3.77 5.34 17.90
CA ARG A 182 3.05 4.82 19.06
C ARG A 182 3.58 5.42 20.36
N LEU A 183 4.89 5.38 20.58
CA LEU A 183 5.53 5.92 21.80
C LEU A 183 5.27 7.42 21.94
N GLN A 184 5.37 8.18 20.85
CA GLN A 184 5.03 9.62 20.83
C GLN A 184 3.58 9.91 21.21
N ARG A 185 2.63 9.05 20.85
CA ARG A 185 1.20 9.20 21.22
C ARG A 185 0.90 8.78 22.66
N GLN A 186 1.73 7.91 23.24
CA GLN A 186 1.56 7.38 24.60
C GLN A 186 2.34 8.18 25.66
N GLY A 187 3.41 8.87 25.25
CA GLY A 187 4.24 9.69 26.12
C GLY A 187 3.54 10.97 26.60
N ASP A 188 4.08 11.51 27.68
CA ASP A 188 3.66 12.75 28.34
C ASP A 188 4.37 14.01 27.80
N GLY A 189 5.04 13.89 26.64
CA GLY A 189 5.88 14.94 26.06
C GLY A 189 7.36 14.81 26.40
N SER A 190 7.78 13.73 27.08
CA SER A 190 9.19 13.40 27.22
C SER A 190 9.86 13.17 25.85
N THR A 191 11.14 13.53 25.75
CA THR A 191 11.86 13.35 24.48
C THR A 191 12.27 11.89 24.36
N LEU A 192 11.73 11.22 23.35
CA LEU A 192 12.03 9.83 23.04
C LEU A 192 13.49 9.66 22.62
N THR A 193 14.21 8.68 23.16
CA THR A 193 15.59 8.37 22.75
C THR A 193 15.62 7.28 21.66
N GLU A 194 16.74 7.16 20.96
CA GLU A 194 16.98 6.04 20.04
C GLU A 194 16.87 4.67 20.75
N GLN A 195 17.33 4.57 22.00
CA GLN A 195 17.31 3.35 22.80
C GLN A 195 15.87 2.93 23.16
N ASP A 196 15.01 3.87 23.54
CA ASP A 196 13.60 3.57 23.85
C ASP A 196 12.88 2.93 22.66
N VAL A 197 13.14 3.46 21.46
CA VAL A 197 12.58 2.92 20.21
C VAL A 197 13.13 1.52 19.94
N TYR A 198 14.44 1.36 20.11
CA TYR A 198 15.15 0.11 19.88
C TYR A 198 14.58 -1.02 20.75
N ASP A 199 14.50 -0.79 22.06
CA ASP A 199 14.02 -1.77 23.03
C ASP A 199 12.55 -2.13 22.79
N ALA A 200 11.72 -1.14 22.49
CA ALA A 200 10.31 -1.38 22.17
C ALA A 200 10.13 -2.18 20.88
N VAL A 201 11.00 -2.00 19.88
CA VAL A 201 10.98 -2.81 18.65
C VAL A 201 11.39 -4.25 18.94
N LEU A 202 12.44 -4.49 19.74
CA LEU A 202 12.85 -5.84 20.13
C LEU A 202 11.80 -6.53 21.00
N GLU A 203 11.10 -5.78 21.87
CA GLU A 203 10.00 -6.32 22.67
C GLU A 203 8.85 -6.81 21.77
N TRP A 204 8.50 -6.04 20.73
CA TRP A 204 7.53 -6.48 19.73
C TRP A 204 8.07 -7.67 18.92
N LYS A 205 9.29 -7.56 18.43
CA LYS A 205 9.91 -8.51 17.50
C LYS A 205 10.93 -9.37 18.23
N LYS A 206 10.47 -10.18 19.19
CA LYS A 206 11.36 -11.04 19.99
C LYS A 206 12.25 -11.97 19.16
N HIS A 207 11.81 -12.36 17.97
CA HIS A 207 12.57 -13.20 17.04
C HIS A 207 13.63 -12.43 16.23
N TRP A 208 13.71 -11.10 16.38
CA TRP A 208 14.76 -10.25 15.82
C TRP A 208 15.95 -10.07 16.77
N ASP A 209 16.00 -10.82 17.86
CA ASP A 209 17.13 -10.82 18.78
C ASP A 209 18.33 -11.57 18.18
N THR A 210 18.92 -10.97 17.14
CA THR A 210 20.07 -11.46 16.38
C THR A 210 20.97 -10.28 16.01
N PRO A 211 22.31 -10.46 15.95
CA PRO A 211 23.23 -9.36 15.66
C PRO A 211 22.89 -8.59 14.38
N GLU A 212 22.47 -9.29 13.32
CA GLU A 212 22.12 -8.69 12.03
C GLU A 212 20.90 -7.78 12.15
N LYS A 213 19.86 -8.22 12.88
CA LYS A 213 18.65 -7.43 13.09
C LYS A 213 18.86 -6.28 14.06
N HIS A 214 19.71 -6.45 15.06
CA HIS A 214 20.13 -5.37 15.95
C HIS A 214 20.72 -4.21 15.13
N SER A 215 21.67 -4.51 14.23
CA SER A 215 22.23 -3.51 13.30
C SER A 215 21.17 -2.92 12.35
N ALA A 216 20.28 -3.75 11.80
CA ALA A 216 19.25 -3.30 10.87
C ALA A 216 18.22 -2.35 11.52
N ILE A 217 17.81 -2.61 12.77
CA ILE A 217 16.92 -1.73 13.55
C ILE A 217 17.62 -0.40 13.80
N ALA A 218 18.88 -0.42 14.24
CA ALA A 218 19.65 0.80 14.49
C ALA A 218 19.82 1.65 13.21
N ALA A 219 20.13 0.99 12.08
CA ALA A 219 20.20 1.65 10.78
C ALA A 219 18.84 2.24 10.37
N ALA A 220 17.74 1.53 10.58
CA ALA A 220 16.38 2.01 10.30
C ALA A 220 16.02 3.25 11.14
N VAL A 221 16.38 3.27 12.43
CA VAL A 221 16.20 4.44 13.32
C VAL A 221 16.96 5.64 12.75
N ARG A 222 18.27 5.49 12.50
CA ARG A 222 19.09 6.61 12.00
C ARG A 222 18.65 7.09 10.63
N ASN A 223 18.28 6.18 9.72
CA ASN A 223 17.76 6.53 8.40
C ASN A 223 16.47 7.35 8.48
N LEU A 224 15.53 6.96 9.33
CA LEU A 224 14.28 7.71 9.53
C LEU A 224 14.54 9.10 10.14
N MET A 225 15.52 9.24 11.03
CA MET A 225 15.94 10.54 11.55
C MET A 225 16.58 11.42 10.48
N MET A 226 17.54 10.88 9.72
CA MET A 226 18.25 11.62 8.67
C MET A 226 17.30 12.12 7.57
N LEU A 227 16.27 11.32 7.24
CA LEU A 227 15.23 11.66 6.28
C LEU A 227 14.11 12.55 6.88
N GLY A 228 14.22 12.94 8.16
CA GLY A 228 13.28 13.85 8.82
C GLY A 228 11.89 13.26 9.09
N TRP A 229 11.76 11.94 9.12
CA TRP A 229 10.50 11.26 9.45
C TRP A 229 10.17 11.30 10.94
N MET A 230 11.19 11.45 11.78
CA MET A 230 11.05 11.49 13.23
C MET A 230 12.15 12.31 13.88
N LYS A 231 11.91 12.66 15.15
CA LYS A 231 12.87 13.33 16.03
C LYS A 231 12.96 12.50 17.30
N VAL A 232 14.14 11.94 17.54
CA VAL A 232 14.50 11.23 18.78
C VAL A 232 15.87 11.71 19.22
N GLN A 233 16.16 11.65 20.52
CA GLN A 233 17.48 11.96 21.06
C GLN A 233 18.46 10.84 20.74
N PHE A 234 19.63 11.23 20.25
CA PHE A 234 20.74 10.32 19.97
C PHE A 234 21.12 9.51 21.20
N SER A 235 21.46 8.23 21.00
CA SER A 235 22.01 7.38 22.05
C SER A 235 23.30 6.71 21.58
N GLU A 236 24.34 6.76 22.42
CA GLU A 236 25.63 6.10 22.16
C GLU A 236 25.55 4.57 22.21
N SER A 237 24.47 4.02 22.77
CA SER A 237 24.27 2.59 22.97
C SER A 237 23.86 1.81 21.72
N LEU A 238 23.39 2.48 20.67
CA LEU A 238 22.92 1.78 19.47
C LEU A 238 24.11 1.29 18.62
N PRO A 239 24.08 0.03 18.14
CA PRO A 239 25.15 -0.51 17.32
C PRO A 239 25.40 0.36 16.08
N VAL A 240 26.67 0.59 15.76
CA VAL A 240 27.09 1.24 14.52
C VAL A 240 27.34 0.14 13.49
N GLU A 241 26.79 0.32 12.29
CA GLU A 241 27.04 -0.59 11.18
C GLU A 241 28.55 -0.56 10.90
N GLN A 242 29.27 -1.63 11.25
CA GLN A 242 30.66 -1.78 10.86
C GLN A 242 30.65 -2.04 9.36
N MET A 243 31.02 -1.03 8.57
CA MET A 243 31.31 -1.25 7.16
C MET A 243 32.49 -2.22 7.08
N ALA A 244 32.22 -3.48 6.73
CA ALA A 244 33.25 -4.40 6.30
C ALA A 244 33.84 -3.81 5.00
N PHE A 245 35.04 -3.26 5.10
CA PHE A 245 35.85 -2.80 3.97
C PHE A 245 36.43 -3.98 3.19
#